data_AF-A0A2W4KZM4-F1
#
_entry.id   AF-A0A2W4KZM4-F1
#
_cell.length_a   1.000
_cell.length_b   1.000
_cell.length_c   1.000
_cell.angle_alpha   90.00
_cell.angle_beta   90.00
_cell.angle_gamma   90.00
#
_symmetry.space_group_name_H-M   'P 1'
#
loop_
_entity.id
_entity.type
_entity.pdbx_description
1 polymer ?
#
loop_
_entity_poly.entity_id
_entity_poly.type
_entity_poly.pdbx_seq_one_letter_code
_entity_poly.pdbx_strand_id
1 'polypeptide(L)' 'LVISFRVQGISWLGHLGGFAVGALVTIALVYAPARVRTPVQVGTVVAVTVALVALFLVRDAQLAAQLAPLL' A
#
# COMPACT_ATOMS: atom_id res chain seq x y z
N LEU A 1 7.04 -8.75 -9.67
CA LEU A 1 6.10 -8.81 -10.82
C LEU A 1 6.31 -10.04 -11.69
N VAL A 2 7.50 -10.25 -12.27
CA VAL A 2 7.76 -11.42 -13.16
C VAL A 2 7.41 -12.76 -12.50
N ILE A 3 7.77 -12.95 -11.22
CA ILE A 3 7.46 -14.17 -10.46
C ILE A 3 5.95 -14.32 -10.24
N SER A 4 5.24 -13.22 -9.98
CA SER A 4 3.78 -13.17 -9.74
C SER A 4 2.94 -13.57 -10.96
N PHE A 5 3.48 -13.43 -12.18
CA PHE A 5 2.83 -13.90 -13.41
C PHE A 5 3.15 -15.37 -13.75
N ARG A 6 4.20 -15.94 -13.14
CA ARG A 6 4.68 -17.30 -13.44
C ARG A 6 4.19 -18.34 -12.46
N VAL A 7 3.85 -17.94 -11.23
CA VAL A 7 3.47 -18.86 -10.13
C VAL A 7 1.97 -18.71 -9.84
N GLN A 8 1.24 -19.82 -9.92
CA GLN A 8 -0.20 -19.87 -9.62
C GLN A 8 -0.44 -19.69 -8.10
N GLY A 9 -1.53 -19.02 -7.73
CA GLY A 9 -1.87 -18.71 -6.33
C GLY A 9 -1.35 -17.36 -5.82
N ILE A 10 -0.55 -16.64 -6.61
CA ILE A 10 -0.08 -15.29 -6.28
C ILE A 10 -1.06 -14.26 -6.84
N SER A 11 -1.62 -13.41 -5.97
CA SER A 11 -2.40 -12.25 -6.42
C SER A 11 -1.48 -11.27 -7.16
N TRP A 12 -1.52 -11.30 -8.49
CA TRP A 12 -0.77 -10.37 -9.34
C TRP A 12 -1.24 -8.93 -9.13
N LEU A 13 -2.54 -8.73 -8.88
CA LEU A 13 -3.15 -7.42 -8.54
C LEU A 13 -2.54 -6.85 -7.26
N GLY A 14 -2.37 -7.68 -6.23
CA GLY A 14 -1.70 -7.27 -4.98
C GLY A 14 -0.24 -6.85 -5.22
N HIS A 15 0.49 -7.57 -6.06
CA HIS A 15 1.87 -7.23 -6.40
C HIS A 15 1.98 -5.97 -7.26
N LEU A 16 1.05 -5.76 -8.19
CA LEU A 16 1.00 -4.54 -9.00
C LEU A 16 0.66 -3.32 -8.15
N GLY A 17 -0.30 -3.45 -7.23
CA GLY A 17 -0.64 -2.41 -6.27
C GLY A 17 0.55 -2.05 -5.37
N GLY A 18 1.22 -3.06 -4.80
CA GLY A 18 2.44 -2.86 -4.01
C GLY A 18 3.58 -2.21 -4.79
N PHE A 19 3.76 -2.58 -6.06
CA PHE A 19 4.72 -1.94 -6.96
C PHE A 19 4.38 -0.47 -7.20
N ALA A 20 3.12 -0.14 -7.52
CA ALA A 20 2.69 1.21 -7.78
C ALA A 20 2.88 2.13 -6.55
N VAL A 21 2.42 1.68 -5.38
CA VAL A 21 2.61 2.42 -4.12
C VAL A 21 4.10 2.55 -3.79
N GLY A 22 4.87 1.46 -3.93
CA GLY A 22 6.31 1.48 -3.70
C GLY A 22 7.05 2.47 -4.60
N ALA A 23 6.72 2.51 -5.90
CA ALA A 23 7.30 3.46 -6.84
C ALA A 23 7.00 4.91 -6.46
N LEU A 24 5.75 5.21 -6.06
CA LEU A 24 5.37 6.56 -5.60
C LEU A 24 6.14 6.94 -4.33
N VAL A 25 6.27 6.03 -3.36
CA VAL A 25 7.07 6.25 -2.15
C VAL A 25 8.53 6.51 -2.52
N THR A 26 9.14 5.68 -3.38
CA THR A 26 10.52 5.88 -3.82
C THR A 26 10.72 7.24 -4.47
N ILE A 27 9.82 7.67 -5.35
CA ILE A 27 9.87 9.00 -5.98
C ILE A 27 9.84 10.10 -4.90
N ALA A 28 8.90 10.03 -3.97
CA ALA A 28 8.78 11.01 -2.90
C ALA A 28 10.01 11.04 -1.97
N LEU A 29 10.63 9.89 -1.71
CA LEU A 29 11.83 9.82 -0.87
C LEU A 29 13.10 10.30 -1.58
N VAL A 30 13.29 9.92 -2.85
CA VAL A 30 14.50 10.20 -3.62
C VAL A 30 14.54 11.66 -4.07
N TYR A 31 13.40 12.21 -4.49
CA TYR A 31 13.31 13.58 -5.00
C TYR A 31 12.90 14.61 -3.93
N ALA A 32 12.96 14.24 -2.66
CA ALA A 32 12.68 15.15 -1.55
C ALA A 32 13.64 16.37 -1.57
N PRO A 33 13.13 17.63 -1.53
CA PRO A 33 13.96 18.83 -1.60
C PRO A 33 14.97 18.91 -0.45
N ALA A 34 16.22 19.26 -0.74
CA ALA A 34 17.32 19.27 0.24
C ALA A 34 16.98 20.05 1.53
N ARG A 35 16.30 21.20 1.41
CA ARG A 35 15.91 22.05 2.56
C ARG A 35 14.94 21.38 3.55
N VAL A 36 14.12 20.44 3.09
CA VAL A 36 13.05 19.79 3.89
C VAL A 36 13.06 18.27 3.68
N ARG A 37 14.23 17.71 3.38
CA ARG A 37 14.36 16.31 2.98
C ARG A 37 13.82 15.35 4.03
N THR A 38 14.26 15.51 5.28
CA THR A 38 13.82 14.65 6.39
C THR A 38 12.32 14.77 6.68
N PRO A 39 11.75 15.99 6.86
CA PRO A 39 10.30 16.15 7.03
C PRO A 39 9.47 15.51 5.91
N VAL A 40 9.87 15.70 4.65
CA VAL A 40 9.16 15.11 3.50
C VAL A 40 9.22 13.59 3.53
N GLN A 41 10.41 13.03 3.76
CA GLN A 41 10.60 11.58 3.80
C GLN A 41 9.77 10.92 4.92
N VAL A 42 9.85 11.47 6.12
CA VAL A 42 9.06 11.00 7.27
C VAL A 42 7.57 11.16 6.99
N GLY A 43 7.16 12.33 6.49
CA GLY A 43 5.77 12.62 6.16
C GLY A 43 5.20 11.63 5.14
N THR A 44 5.96 11.32 4.08
CA THR A 44 5.56 10.31 3.07
C THR A 44 5.35 8.94 3.70
N VAL A 45 6.32 8.44 4.47
CA VAL A 45 6.23 7.10 5.08
C VAL A 45 5.05 7.02 6.05
N VAL A 46 4.89 8.02 6.91
CA VAL A 46 3.79 8.07 7.88
C VAL A 46 2.45 8.14 7.15
N ALA A 47 2.30 9.03 6.16
CA ALA A 47 1.05 9.20 5.42
C ALA A 47 0.64 7.91 4.69
N VAL A 48 1.58 7.25 4.00
CA VAL A 48 1.30 5.99 3.29
C VAL A 48 0.97 4.88 4.28
N THR A 49 1.68 4.79 5.40
CA THR A 49 1.38 3.79 6.43
C THR A 49 -0.02 3.97 7.01
N VAL A 50 -0.38 5.21 7.37
CA VAL A 50 -1.72 5.53 7.89
C VAL A 50 -2.80 5.21 6.85
N ALA A 51 -2.58 5.56 5.59
CA ALA A 51 -3.51 5.25 4.51
C ALA A 51 -3.70 3.73 4.33
N LEU A 52 -2.63 2.94 4.39
CA LEU A 52 -2.71 1.49 4.28
C LEU A 52 -3.42 0.86 5.48
N VAL A 53 -3.17 1.33 6.70
CA VAL A 53 -3.88 0.87 7.90
C VAL A 53 -5.37 1.21 7.81
N ALA A 54 -5.72 2.43 7.39
CA ALA A 54 -7.11 2.82 7.22
C ALA A 54 -7.82 1.96 6.16
N LEU A 55 -7.19 1.74 5.01
CA LEU A 55 -7.74 0.86 3.96
C LEU A 55 -7.92 -0.57 4.44
N PHE A 56 -6.96 -1.09 5.22
CA PHE A 56 -7.06 -2.42 5.82
C PHE A 56 -8.28 -2.53 6.74
N LEU A 57 -8.46 -1.59 7.68
CA LEU A 57 -9.58 -1.60 8.62
C LEU A 57 -10.93 -1.46 7.90
N VAL A 58 -11.01 -0.60 6.89
CA VAL A 58 -12.22 -0.46 6.06
C VAL A 58 -12.54 -1.76 5.34
N ARG A 59 -11.52 -2.40 4.74
CA ARG A 59 -11.73 -3.65 4.00
C ARG A 59 -12.15 -4.79 4.93
N ASP A 60 -11.55 -4.87 6.10
CA ASP A 60 -11.87 -5.87 7.12
C ASP A 60 -13.33 -5.72 7.60
N ALA A 61 -13.75 -4.49 7.92
CA ALA A 61 -15.14 -4.20 8.30
C ALA A 61 -16.15 -4.56 7.18
N GLN A 62 -15.81 -4.29 5.92
CA GLN A 62 -16.65 -4.68 4.78
C GLN A 62 -16.79 -6.20 4.66
N LEU A 63 -15.69 -6.93 4.84
CA LEU A 63 -15.70 -8.40 4.80
C LEU A 63 -16.51 -8.98 5.96
N ALA A 64 -16.34 -8.45 7.17
CA ALA A 64 -17.12 -8.85 8.35
C ALA A 64 -18.62 -8.62 8.12
N ALA A 65 -19.02 -7.48 7.56
CA ALA A 65 -20.42 -7.17 7.25
C ALA A 65 -21.02 -8.11 6.19
N GLN A 66 -20.21 -8.59 5.24
CA GLN A 66 -20.65 -9.55 4.22
C GLN A 66 -20.82 -10.97 4.77
N LEU A 67 -20.05 -11.34 5.80
CA LEU A 67 -20.11 -12.66 6.44
C LEU A 67 -21.17 -12.73 7.55
N ALA A 68 -21.50 -11.60 8.18
CA ALA A 68 -22.53 -11.50 9.23
C ALA A 68 -23.88 -12.17 8.88
N PRO A 69 -24.45 -12.07 7.67
CA PRO A 69 -25.71 -12.76 7.34
C PRO A 69 -25.59 -14.28 7.16
N LEU A 70 -24.38 -14.84 7.15
CA LEU A 70 -24.12 -16.29 6.99
C LEU A 70 -23.83 -17.01 8.31
N LEU A 71 -23.73 -16.28 9.42
CA LEU A 71 -23.51 -16.78 10.78
C LEU A 71 -24.80 -16.65 11.60
#